data_AF-A0A2N1DR16-F1
#
_entry.id   AF-A0A2N1DR16-F1
#
_cell.length_a   1.000
_cell.length_b   1.000
_cell.length_c   1.000
_cell.angle_alpha   90.00
_cell.angle_beta   90.00
_cell.angle_gamma   90.00
#
_symmetry.space_group_name_H-M   'P 1'
#
loop_
_entity.id
_entity.type
_entity.pdbx_description
1 polymer ?
#
loop_
_entity_poly.entity_id
_entity_poly.type
_entity_poly.pdbx_seq_one_letter_code
_entity_poly.pdbx_strand_id
1 'polypeptide(L)'
;MKSNTSVLLSIVIAIVGFAVIKLSQLTIDGAYLFAIGALFSGIAVQFSATKKSVSPKKEASEGELSTTTTTLYVGNLPYRANEMAIRSLFSEHGQVLSVRLMKDKHTGKRRGFGFVEMPEKDAHNAINALNEFEFQERSLKVREANERAPQSESAPEADKPL
;
A
#
# COMPACT_ATOMS: atom_id res chain seq x y z
N MET A 1 27.38 13.31 11.96
CA MET A 1 27.80 12.20 12.85
C MET A 1 26.92 12.24 14.11
N LYS A 2 25.79 11.53 14.12
CA LYS A 2 24.87 11.43 15.28
C LYS A 2 24.49 9.95 15.42
N SER A 3 25.39 9.12 15.97
CA SER A 3 25.22 7.64 15.93
C SER A 3 25.33 6.93 17.28
N ASN A 4 25.57 7.62 18.39
CA ASN A 4 25.82 6.94 19.67
C ASN A 4 24.74 7.21 20.73
N THR A 5 23.93 8.26 20.54
CA THR A 5 22.85 8.62 21.47
C THR A 5 21.68 7.64 21.43
N SER A 6 21.28 7.18 20.24
CA SER A 6 20.19 6.19 20.09
C SER A 6 20.56 4.81 20.64
N VAL A 7 21.83 4.42 20.50
CA VAL A 7 22.35 3.15 21.04
C VAL A 7 22.39 3.20 22.57
N LEU A 8 22.91 4.29 23.14
CA LEU A 8 22.89 4.48 24.60
C LEU A 8 21.46 4.50 25.15
N LEU A 9 20.52 5.15 24.46
CA LEU A 9 19.12 5.19 24.87
C LEU A 9 18.50 3.78 24.90
N SER A 10 18.78 2.94 23.89
CA SER A 10 18.27 1.56 23.87
C SER A 10 18.81 0.70 25.02
N ILE A 11 20.09 0.86 25.37
CA ILE A 11 20.72 0.11 26.45
C ILE A 11 20.12 0.53 27.81
N VAL A 12 19.90 1.83 28.00
CA VAL A 12 19.28 2.36 29.23
C VAL A 12 17.86 1.84 29.39
N ILE A 13 17.04 1.85 28.33
CA ILE A 13 15.67 1.32 28.36
C ILE A 13 15.66 -0.17 28.72
N ALA A 14 16.57 -0.96 28.14
CA ALA A 14 16.66 -2.40 28.42
C ALA A 14 17.01 -2.67 29.89
N ILE A 15 17.97 -1.94 30.46
CA ILE A 15 18.38 -2.08 31.86
C ILE A 15 17.25 -1.67 32.80
N VAL A 16 16.60 -0.54 32.53
CA VAL A 16 15.45 -0.07 33.34
C VAL A 16 14.30 -1.07 33.27
N GLY A 17 13.96 -1.57 32.07
CA GLY A 17 12.93 -2.59 31.90
C GLY A 17 13.24 -3.86 32.69
N PHE A 18 14.47 -4.37 32.61
CA PHE A 18 14.90 -5.54 33.38
C PHE A 18 14.85 -5.30 34.90
N ALA A 19 15.30 -4.13 35.36
CA ALA A 19 15.28 -3.76 36.77
C ALA A 19 13.84 -3.62 37.30
N VAL A 20 12.93 -3.00 36.54
CA VAL A 20 11.50 -2.89 36.89
C VAL A 20 10.85 -4.28 36.95
N ILE A 21 11.13 -5.15 35.99
CA ILE A 21 10.60 -6.53 35.98
C ILE A 21 11.09 -7.31 37.21
N LYS A 22 12.36 -7.17 37.58
CA LYS A 22 12.93 -7.84 38.76
C LYS A 22 12.48 -7.23 40.09
N LEU A 23 12.34 -5.91 40.17
CA LEU A 23 11.95 -5.20 41.39
C LEU A 23 10.47 -5.41 41.72
N SER A 24 9.60 -5.49 40.70
CA SER A 24 8.17 -5.68 40.89
C SER A 24 7.76 -7.10 41.31
N GLN A 25 8.73 -8.03 41.46
CA GLN A 25 8.48 -9.47 41.65
C GLN A 25 7.36 -10.00 40.73
N LEU A 26 7.34 -9.51 39.48
CA LEU A 26 6.30 -9.87 38.53
C LEU A 26 6.55 -11.32 38.12
N THR A 27 5.87 -12.26 38.76
CA THR A 27 5.85 -13.66 38.35
C THR A 27 5.04 -13.73 37.07
N ILE A 28 5.72 -13.58 35.94
CA ILE A 28 5.10 -13.76 34.62
C ILE A 28 4.82 -15.26 34.51
N ASP A 29 3.56 -15.62 34.75
CA ASP A 29 3.09 -16.99 34.60
C ASP A 29 3.44 -17.48 33.18
N GLY A 30 3.78 -18.76 33.05
CA GLY A 30 4.13 -19.36 31.77
C GLY A 30 3.02 -19.15 30.72
N ALA A 31 1.77 -19.00 31.16
CA ALA A 31 0.64 -18.66 30.30
C ALA A 31 0.81 -17.29 29.59
N TYR A 32 1.31 -16.27 30.29
CA TYR A 32 1.53 -14.93 29.69
C TYR A 32 2.70 -14.94 28.71
N LEU A 33 3.77 -15.68 29.01
CA LEU A 33 4.88 -15.89 28.06
C LEU A 33 4.41 -16.65 26.81
N PHE A 34 3.57 -17.67 26.98
CA PHE A 34 2.99 -18.41 25.86
C PHE A 34 2.06 -17.53 25.02
N ALA A 35 1.21 -16.70 25.64
CA ALA A 35 0.30 -15.80 24.92
C ALA A 35 1.05 -14.74 24.11
N ILE A 36 2.06 -14.09 24.71
CA ILE A 36 2.90 -13.12 24.00
C ILE A 36 3.71 -13.84 22.89
N GLY A 37 4.27 -15.01 23.19
CA GLY A 37 4.99 -15.84 22.21
C GLY A 37 4.12 -16.30 21.03
N ALA A 38 2.86 -16.64 21.26
CA ALA A 38 1.89 -17.05 20.24
C ALA A 38 1.47 -15.88 19.34
N LEU A 39 1.34 -14.67 19.90
CA LEU A 39 1.08 -13.46 19.12
C LEU A 39 2.27 -13.11 18.22
N PHE A 40 3.50 -13.21 18.75
CA PHE A 40 4.71 -12.98 17.95
C PHE A 40 4.98 -14.11 16.93
N SER A 41 4.69 -15.37 17.26
CA SER A 41 4.84 -16.49 16.32
C SER A 41 3.77 -16.47 15.22
N GLY A 42 2.55 -16.04 15.53
CA GLY A 42 1.51 -15.79 14.52
C GLY A 42 1.94 -14.74 13.50
N ILE A 43 2.62 -13.67 13.92
CA ILE A 43 3.22 -12.67 13.03
C ILE A 43 4.39 -13.27 12.23
N ALA A 44 5.23 -14.12 12.83
CA ALA A 44 6.35 -14.77 12.15
C ALA A 44 5.89 -15.80 11.08
N VAL A 45 4.78 -16.50 11.30
CA VAL A 45 4.15 -17.39 10.28
C VAL A 45 3.65 -16.56 9.10
N GLN A 46 3.07 -15.38 9.34
CA GLN A 46 2.69 -14.46 8.26
C GLN A 46 3.89 -13.84 7.53
N PHE A 47 5.03 -13.70 8.20
CA PHE A 47 6.25 -13.17 7.57
C PHE A 47 7.13 -14.25 6.89
N SER A 48 6.89 -15.54 7.17
CA SER A 48 7.70 -16.65 6.62
C SER A 48 7.07 -17.36 5.42
N ALA A 49 5.83 -17.00 5.03
CA ALA A 49 5.17 -17.53 3.84
C ALA A 49 5.37 -16.66 2.57
N THR A 50 6.16 -15.58 2.60
CA THR A 50 6.46 -14.78 1.40
C THR A 50 7.78 -15.22 0.74
N LYS A 51 7.79 -16.45 0.20
CA LYS A 51 8.61 -16.81 -0.96
C LYS A 51 7.75 -17.54 -1.99
N LYS A 52 6.94 -16.79 -2.76
CA LYS A 52 6.65 -17.13 -4.16
C LYS A 52 6.03 -15.95 -4.91
N SER A 53 6.61 -15.69 -6.06
CA SER A 53 6.06 -14.95 -7.19
C SER A 53 4.67 -15.47 -7.59
N VAL A 54 3.87 -14.59 -8.20
CA VAL A 54 2.60 -14.80 -8.94
C VAL A 54 1.29 -14.62 -8.13
N SER A 55 0.68 -13.44 -8.36
CA SER A 55 -0.73 -13.02 -8.28
C SER A 55 -1.79 -13.87 -7.55
N PRO A 56 -2.58 -13.21 -6.69
CA PRO A 56 -4.05 -13.27 -6.72
C PRO A 56 -4.64 -11.84 -6.72
N LYS A 57 -5.29 -11.35 -7.79
CA LYS A 57 -6.75 -11.36 -7.99
C LYS A 57 -7.59 -11.36 -6.70
N LYS A 58 -8.10 -10.16 -6.38
CA LYS A 58 -9.42 -9.86 -5.78
C LYS A 58 -9.72 -10.44 -4.40
N GLU A 59 -9.34 -9.69 -3.37
CA GLU A 59 -10.11 -9.61 -2.12
C GLU A 59 -10.31 -8.13 -1.80
N ALA A 60 -11.47 -7.63 -2.21
CA ALA A 60 -12.06 -6.46 -1.62
C ALA A 60 -12.43 -6.85 -0.18
N SER A 61 -11.65 -6.37 0.78
CA SER A 61 -12.07 -6.27 2.17
C SER A 61 -13.20 -5.26 2.22
N GLU A 62 -14.43 -5.76 2.31
CA GLU A 62 -15.55 -4.98 2.83
C GLU A 62 -15.21 -4.52 4.24
N GLY A 63 -15.25 -3.20 4.41
CA GLY A 63 -15.02 -2.48 5.64
C GLY A 63 -15.53 -1.08 5.37
N GLU A 64 -16.82 -0.88 5.65
CA GLU A 64 -17.58 0.34 5.43
C GLU A 64 -16.83 1.61 5.84
N LEU A 65 -16.40 2.36 4.83
CA LEU A 65 -16.79 3.75 4.66
C LEU A 65 -16.96 3.92 3.14
N SER A 66 -18.16 4.26 2.70
CA SER A 66 -18.47 4.69 1.34
C SER A 66 -17.70 5.97 1.01
N THR A 67 -16.39 5.83 0.84
CA THR A 67 -15.51 6.90 0.42
C THR A 67 -15.52 6.84 -1.08
N THR A 68 -16.16 7.81 -1.73
CA THR A 68 -16.12 7.93 -3.19
C THR A 68 -14.66 7.88 -3.64
N THR A 69 -14.32 6.89 -4.46
CA THR A 69 -13.00 6.76 -5.06
C THR A 69 -13.06 7.24 -6.50
N THR A 70 -11.98 7.86 -6.94
CA THR A 70 -11.85 8.40 -8.29
C THR A 70 -10.58 7.84 -8.90
N THR A 71 -10.71 7.33 -10.13
CA THR A 71 -9.56 6.90 -10.91
C THR A 71 -8.96 8.11 -11.64
N LEU A 72 -7.66 8.30 -11.52
CA LEU A 72 -6.88 9.31 -12.22
C LEU A 72 -6.09 8.71 -13.37
N TYR A 73 -6.09 9.37 -14.52
CA TYR A 73 -5.19 9.12 -15.63
C TYR A 73 -3.91 9.93 -15.46
N VAL A 74 -2.76 9.25 -15.59
CA VAL A 74 -1.43 9.86 -15.50
C VAL A 74 -0.69 9.62 -16.81
N GLY A 75 -0.54 10.65 -17.62
CA GLY A 75 0.12 10.63 -18.92
C GLY A 75 1.50 11.29 -18.92
N ASN A 76 2.20 11.12 -20.04
CA ASN A 76 3.56 11.64 -20.29
C ASN A 76 4.62 11.13 -19.29
N LEU A 77 4.39 9.97 -18.68
CA LEU A 77 5.33 9.35 -17.77
C LEU A 77 6.63 8.97 -18.49
N PRO A 78 7.80 9.18 -17.87
CA PRO A 78 9.07 8.74 -18.42
C PRO A 78 9.10 7.21 -18.54
N TYR A 79 9.78 6.69 -19.56
CA TYR A 79 9.85 5.23 -19.79
C TYR A 79 10.53 4.45 -18.66
N ARG A 80 11.22 5.16 -17.75
CA ARG A 80 11.86 4.60 -16.55
C ARG A 80 10.97 4.71 -15.29
N ALA A 81 9.80 5.36 -15.36
CA ALA A 81 8.86 5.48 -14.24
C ALA A 81 8.34 4.12 -13.77
N ASN A 82 8.63 3.78 -12.52
CA ASN A 82 8.13 2.56 -11.87
C ASN A 82 6.87 2.87 -11.07
N GLU A 83 6.07 1.84 -10.83
CA GLU A 83 4.83 1.94 -10.07
C GLU A 83 5.08 2.50 -8.65
N MET A 84 6.15 2.06 -8.00
CA MET A 84 6.55 2.57 -6.69
C MET A 84 6.88 4.07 -6.70
N ALA A 85 7.50 4.57 -7.76
CA ALA A 85 7.84 5.98 -7.87
C ALA A 85 6.58 6.84 -8.03
N ILE A 86 5.63 6.38 -8.85
CA ILE A 86 4.33 7.04 -9.02
C ILE A 86 3.54 6.98 -7.72
N ARG A 87 3.49 5.81 -7.05
CA ARG A 87 2.84 5.69 -5.76
C ARG A 87 3.41 6.67 -4.74
N SER A 88 4.73 6.76 -4.62
CA SER A 88 5.39 7.67 -3.68
C SER A 88 5.04 9.13 -3.98
N LEU A 89 5.04 9.53 -5.25
CA LEU A 89 4.72 10.88 -5.68
C LEU A 89 3.25 11.25 -5.40
N PHE A 90 2.31 10.35 -5.67
CA PHE A 90 0.89 10.57 -5.36
C PHE A 90 0.60 10.47 -3.86
N SER A 91 1.39 9.70 -3.10
CA SER A 91 1.26 9.58 -1.64
C SER A 91 1.56 10.87 -0.88
N GLU A 92 2.28 11.83 -1.46
CA GLU A 92 2.46 13.16 -0.86
C GLU A 92 1.17 14.01 -0.89
N HIS A 93 0.24 13.67 -1.79
CA HIS A 93 -1.00 14.41 -2.00
C HIS A 93 -2.25 13.69 -1.48
N GLY A 94 -2.13 12.42 -1.08
CA GLY A 94 -3.20 11.68 -0.42
C GLY A 94 -3.01 10.16 -0.40
N GLN A 95 -4.06 9.42 -0.06
CA GLN A 95 -3.98 7.96 0.03
C GLN A 95 -4.08 7.30 -1.35
N VAL A 96 -3.07 6.51 -1.71
CA VAL A 96 -3.06 5.75 -2.96
C VAL A 96 -3.57 4.33 -2.73
N LEU A 97 -4.71 4.00 -3.34
CA LEU A 97 -5.35 2.70 -3.25
C LEU A 97 -4.72 1.71 -4.24
N SER A 98 -4.57 2.13 -5.49
CA SER A 98 -4.06 1.28 -6.57
C SER A 98 -3.28 2.09 -7.60
N VAL A 99 -2.24 1.50 -8.20
CA VAL A 99 -1.48 2.09 -9.30
C VAL A 99 -1.34 1.05 -10.40
N ARG A 100 -1.64 1.43 -11.65
CA ARG A 100 -1.53 0.55 -12.81
C ARG A 100 -0.82 1.26 -13.95
N LEU A 101 0.39 0.83 -14.27
CA LEU A 101 1.15 1.37 -15.41
C LEU A 101 0.93 0.52 -16.67
N MET A 102 0.62 1.17 -17.79
CA MET A 102 0.41 0.47 -19.06
C MET A 102 1.74 0.27 -19.80
N LYS A 103 1.97 -0.98 -20.19
CA LYS A 103 3.09 -1.40 -21.03
C LYS A 103 2.54 -1.89 -22.36
N ASP A 104 3.29 -1.66 -23.42
CA ASP A 104 3.01 -2.24 -24.72
C ASP A 104 3.25 -3.75 -24.65
N LYS A 105 2.26 -4.54 -25.07
CA LYS A 105 2.31 -6.00 -25.03
C LYS A 105 3.22 -6.59 -26.12
N HIS A 106 3.45 -5.88 -27.21
CA HIS A 106 4.25 -6.37 -28.34
C HIS A 106 5.74 -6.03 -28.16
N THR A 107 6.04 -4.78 -27.77
CA THR A 107 7.43 -4.33 -27.63
C THR A 107 7.96 -4.40 -26.20
N GLY A 108 7.09 -4.64 -25.21
CA GLY A 108 7.44 -4.57 -23.78
C GLY A 108 7.80 -3.16 -23.29
N LYS A 109 7.85 -2.16 -24.18
CA LYS A 109 8.19 -0.78 -23.84
C LYS A 109 7.03 -0.13 -23.09
N ARG A 110 7.35 0.74 -22.13
CA ARG A 110 6.32 1.46 -21.37
C ARG A 110 5.63 2.46 -22.30
N ARG A 111 4.30 2.53 -22.26
CA ARG A 111 3.55 3.48 -23.12
C ARG A 111 3.59 4.92 -22.59
N GLY A 112 4.20 5.12 -21.42
CA GLY A 112 4.31 6.45 -20.79
C GLY A 112 2.99 6.94 -20.20
N PHE A 113 2.10 6.01 -19.80
CA PHE A 113 0.89 6.38 -19.06
C PHE A 113 0.44 5.29 -18.08
N GLY A 114 -0.36 5.70 -17.11
CA GLY A 114 -0.84 4.93 -15.98
C GLY A 114 -2.23 5.35 -15.53
N PHE A 115 -2.80 4.55 -14.65
CA PHE A 115 -3.99 4.88 -13.86
C PHE A 115 -3.64 4.79 -12.37
N VAL A 116 -4.18 5.70 -11.57
CA VAL A 116 -4.00 5.74 -10.11
C VAL A 116 -5.38 5.88 -9.47
N GLU A 117 -5.70 5.04 -8.51
CA GLU A 117 -6.97 5.07 -7.80
C GLU A 117 -6.77 5.68 -6.41
N MET A 118 -7.55 6.71 -6.09
CA MET A 118 -7.46 7.48 -4.85
C MET A 118 -8.86 7.92 -4.38
N PRO A 119 -9.04 8.27 -3.10
CA PRO A 119 -10.26 8.94 -2.65
C PRO A 119 -10.51 10.23 -3.43
N GLU A 120 -11.77 10.54 -3.78
CA GLU A 120 -12.17 11.71 -4.60
C GLU A 120 -11.58 13.02 -4.05
N LYS A 121 -11.64 13.21 -2.73
CA LYS A 121 -11.06 14.37 -2.03
C LYS A 121 -9.57 14.58 -2.32
N ASP A 122 -8.81 13.48 -2.36
CA ASP A 122 -7.36 13.48 -2.55
C ASP A 122 -7.04 13.53 -4.05
N ALA A 123 -7.90 12.95 -4.88
CA ALA A 123 -7.77 12.91 -6.32
C ALA A 123 -7.79 14.32 -6.93
N HIS A 124 -8.73 15.19 -6.50
CA HIS A 124 -8.76 16.59 -6.93
C HIS A 124 -7.49 17.36 -6.52
N ASN A 125 -7.01 17.15 -5.28
CA ASN A 125 -5.77 17.77 -4.81
C ASN A 125 -4.56 17.31 -5.63
N ALA A 126 -4.45 16.00 -5.88
CA ALA A 126 -3.39 15.42 -6.69
C ALA A 126 -3.42 15.93 -8.14
N ILE A 127 -4.60 16.07 -8.76
CA ILE A 127 -4.72 16.66 -10.11
C ILE A 127 -4.15 18.09 -10.10
N ASN A 128 -4.58 18.92 -9.16
CA ASN A 128 -4.18 20.33 -9.12
C ASN A 128 -2.69 20.52 -8.85
N ALA A 129 -2.08 19.65 -8.04
CA ALA A 129 -0.67 19.75 -7.68
C ALA A 129 0.27 19.08 -8.71
N LEU A 130 -0.14 17.96 -9.31
CA LEU A 130 0.72 17.14 -10.16
C LEU A 130 0.47 17.30 -11.65
N ASN A 131 -0.64 17.93 -12.06
CA ASN A 131 -0.82 18.26 -13.46
C ASN A 131 0.21 19.32 -13.89
N GLU A 132 0.94 19.04 -14.98
CA GLU A 132 2.07 19.81 -15.50
C GLU A 132 3.32 19.82 -14.61
N PHE A 133 3.35 19.02 -13.55
CA PHE A 133 4.53 18.86 -12.70
C PHE A 133 5.70 18.22 -13.45
N GLU A 134 6.89 18.79 -13.33
CA GLU A 134 8.09 18.23 -13.96
C GLU A 134 8.62 17.02 -13.20
N PHE A 135 8.53 15.85 -13.82
CA PHE A 135 9.03 14.60 -13.28
C PHE A 135 10.01 13.94 -14.26
N GLN A 136 11.29 13.91 -13.86
CA GLN A 136 12.39 13.34 -14.66
C GLN A 136 12.43 13.92 -16.09
N GLU A 137 12.50 15.25 -16.19
CA GLU A 137 12.57 16.01 -17.46
C GLU A 137 11.31 15.90 -18.34
N ARG A 138 10.18 15.48 -17.77
CA ARG A 138 8.89 15.43 -18.47
C ARG A 138 7.77 16.00 -17.61
N SER A 139 6.94 16.86 -18.19
CA SER A 139 5.75 17.39 -17.51
C SER A 139 4.66 16.33 -17.46
N LEU A 140 4.23 15.94 -16.28
CA LEU A 140 3.17 14.97 -16.09
C LEU A 140 1.83 15.53 -16.54
N LYS A 141 0.95 14.67 -17.04
CA LYS A 141 -0.42 15.06 -17.40
C LYS A 141 -1.41 14.27 -16.55
N VAL A 142 -1.97 14.90 -15.54
CA VAL A 142 -2.88 14.24 -14.59
C VAL A 142 -4.30 14.72 -14.86
N ARG A 143 -5.22 13.78 -15.04
CA ARG A 143 -6.65 14.07 -15.30
C ARG A 143 -7.51 13.04 -14.61
N GLU A 144 -8.77 13.37 -14.38
CA GLU A 144 -9.77 12.37 -14.02
C GLU A 144 -9.91 11.36 -15.16
N ALA A 145 -9.84 10.07 -14.83
CA ALA A 145 -10.03 9.00 -15.81
C ALA A 145 -11.52 8.76 -15.98
N ASN A 146 -11.99 8.79 -17.23
CA ASN A 146 -13.34 8.37 -17.53
C ASN A 146 -13.40 6.85 -17.36
N GLU A 147 -14.03 6.39 -16.28
CA GLU A 147 -14.06 4.98 -15.90
C GLU A 147 -14.79 4.17 -16.97
N ARG A 148 -14.07 3.25 -17.62
CA ARG A 148 -14.74 2.16 -18.30
C ARG A 148 -15.26 1.26 -17.19
N ALA A 149 -16.57 1.32 -16.94
CA ALA A 149 -17.24 0.57 -15.89
C ALA A 149 -16.65 -0.84 -15.76
N PRO A 150 -16.30 -1.29 -14.54
CA PRO A 150 -15.87 -2.67 -14.35
C PRO A 150 -17.00 -3.55 -14.89
N GLN A 151 -16.68 -4.43 -15.85
CA GLN A 151 -17.60 -5.50 -16.22
C GLN A 151 -17.79 -6.37 -14.99
N SER A 152 -18.78 -6.04 -14.16
CA SER A 152 -19.47 -6.98 -13.32
C SER A 152 -20.12 -7.97 -14.28
N GLU A 153 -19.38 -9.02 -14.59
CA GLU A 153 -19.86 -10.22 -15.25
C GLU A 153 -21.05 -10.71 -14.42
N SER A 154 -22.24 -10.30 -14.85
CA SER A 154 -23.52 -10.75 -14.33
C SER A 154 -23.52 -12.26 -14.44
N ALA A 155 -23.52 -12.94 -13.29
CA ALA A 155 -23.55 -14.38 -13.18
C ALA A 155 -24.66 -14.97 -14.09
N PRO A 156 -24.42 -16.13 -14.74
CA PRO A 156 -25.50 -16.81 -15.45
C PRO A 156 -26.52 -17.26 -14.40
N GLU A 157 -27.70 -16.63 -14.46
CA GLU A 157 -28.86 -16.97 -13.64
C GLU A 157 -29.31 -18.39 -14.02
N ALA A 158 -28.89 -19.34 -13.20
CA ALA A 158 -29.27 -20.74 -13.29
C ALA A 158 -30.51 -21.00 -12.44
N ASP A 159 -31.42 -21.76 -13.05
CA ASP A 159 -32.36 -22.69 -12.44
C ASP A 159 -33.69 -22.13 -11.90
N LYS A 160 -34.73 -22.27 -12.73
CA LYS A 160 -36.14 -22.11 -12.32
C LYS A 160 -36.78 -23.50 -12.38
N PRO A 161 -37.13 -24.14 -11.25
CA PRO A 161 -37.91 -25.37 -11.30
C PRO A 161 -39.35 -25.05 -11.74
N LEU A 162 -39.91 -25.95 -12.54
CA LEU A 162 -41.32 -25.97 -12.98
C LEU A 162 -42.24 -26.51 -11.90
#